data_AF-A0A2A9NH04-F1
#
_entry.id   AF-A0A2A9NH04-F1
#
_cell.length_a   1.000
_cell.length_b   1.000
_cell.length_c   1.000
_cell.angle_alpha   90.00
_cell.angle_beta   90.00
_cell.angle_gamma   90.00
#
_symmetry.space_group_name_H-M   'P 1'
#
loop_
_entity.id
_entity.type
_entity.pdbx_description
1 polymer ?
#
loop_
_entity_poly.entity_id
_entity_poly.type
_entity_poly.pdbx_seq_one_letter_code
_entity_poly.pdbx_strand_id
1 'polypeptide(L)'
;MSLRFPQLIAFDLDYTLWDLWIDTHVTGPLHRHKDNPLNQVLDRYNSPISFYHDVPDILHRLIPADITIAVCSRTSAPHLANQALNLLLIPPKSKGERPKAAIKFFDQLEIYTGSKITHFKQLHAKTGLPYSEMLFFDDEHRNKEVEKLGVTFHLVPSGLNHNSFEKGLAEWRSRHPEQVLNDPATS
;
A
#
# COMPACT_ATOMS: atom_id res chain seq x y z
N MET A 1 6.25 -21.56 12.59
CA MET A 1 6.47 -20.86 11.31
C MET A 1 7.03 -19.49 11.64
N SER A 2 8.10 -19.06 10.97
CA SER A 2 8.74 -17.76 11.25
C SER A 2 7.79 -16.60 10.91
N LEU A 3 7.89 -15.53 11.69
CA LEU A 3 7.08 -14.31 11.54
C LEU A 3 7.71 -13.30 10.57
N ARG A 4 8.80 -13.67 9.88
CA ARG A 4 9.54 -12.81 8.95
C ARG A 4 8.61 -12.14 7.95
N PHE A 5 8.86 -10.87 7.69
CA PHE A 5 8.21 -10.10 6.64
C PHE A 5 9.08 -10.08 5.37
N PRO A 6 8.47 -9.92 4.18
CA PRO A 6 9.20 -9.46 3.00
C PRO A 6 9.84 -8.09 3.28
N GLN A 7 10.99 -7.81 2.67
CA GLN A 7 11.66 -6.51 2.81
C GLN A 7 10.91 -5.36 2.13
N LEU A 8 10.03 -5.66 1.15
CA LEU A 8 9.17 -4.66 0.52
C LEU A 8 7.72 -5.14 0.43
N ILE A 9 6.79 -4.28 0.83
CA ILE A 9 5.36 -4.47 0.60
C ILE A 9 4.83 -3.31 -0.21
N ALA A 10 4.28 -3.64 -1.38
CA ALA A 10 3.64 -2.70 -2.28
C ALA A 10 2.11 -2.85 -2.23
N PHE A 11 1.41 -1.73 -2.39
CA PHE A 11 -0.04 -1.67 -2.47
C PHE A 11 -0.47 -0.92 -3.74
N ASP A 12 -1.50 -1.41 -4.44
CA ASP A 12 -2.28 -0.53 -5.32
C ASP A 12 -3.05 0.51 -4.50
N LEU A 13 -3.62 1.51 -5.15
CA LEU A 13 -4.46 2.53 -4.54
C LEU A 13 -5.95 2.18 -4.67
N ASP A 14 -6.45 2.31 -5.89
CA ASP A 14 -7.88 2.20 -6.18
C ASP A 14 -8.37 0.78 -5.87
N TYR A 15 -9.51 0.65 -5.18
CA TYR A 15 -10.08 -0.60 -4.67
C TYR A 15 -9.17 -1.48 -3.80
N THR A 16 -7.97 -1.00 -3.45
CA THR A 16 -7.03 -1.68 -2.56
C THR A 16 -6.87 -0.95 -1.24
N LEU A 17 -6.53 0.34 -1.24
CA LEU A 17 -6.46 1.16 -0.03
C LEU A 17 -7.74 1.94 0.23
N TRP A 18 -8.48 2.31 -0.81
CA TRP A 18 -9.79 2.99 -0.73
C TRP A 18 -10.77 2.39 -1.75
N ASP A 19 -12.06 2.70 -1.63
CA ASP A 19 -13.16 2.02 -2.34
C ASP A 19 -13.62 2.70 -3.65
N LEU A 20 -12.70 3.36 -4.36
CA LEU A 20 -13.00 4.10 -5.58
C LEU A 20 -11.82 4.14 -6.56
N TRP A 21 -12.10 4.49 -7.82
CA TRP A 21 -11.12 4.96 -8.79
C TRP A 21 -10.92 6.48 -8.66
N ILE A 22 -9.73 6.90 -8.27
CA ILE A 22 -9.40 8.31 -8.01
C ILE A 22 -9.47 9.18 -9.28
N ASP A 23 -9.32 8.61 -10.47
CA ASP A 23 -9.40 9.35 -11.74
C ASP A 23 -10.81 9.39 -12.36
N THR A 24 -11.75 8.63 -11.80
CA THR A 24 -13.11 8.48 -12.36
C THR A 24 -14.17 9.03 -11.41
N HIS A 25 -14.08 8.69 -10.13
CA HIS A 25 -15.14 9.01 -9.15
C HIS A 25 -14.91 10.33 -8.41
N VAL A 26 -13.74 10.94 -8.57
CA VAL A 26 -13.30 12.05 -7.71
C VAL A 26 -13.00 13.29 -8.53
N THR A 27 -13.54 14.43 -8.10
CA THR A 27 -13.26 15.73 -8.73
C THR A 27 -12.41 16.62 -7.82
N GLY A 28 -11.24 17.01 -8.30
CA GLY A 28 -10.36 17.94 -7.59
C GLY A 28 -10.84 19.41 -7.60
N PRO A 29 -10.26 20.27 -6.74
CA PRO A 29 -9.25 19.93 -5.73
C PRO A 29 -9.87 19.21 -4.52
N LEU A 30 -9.05 18.40 -3.84
CA LEU A 30 -9.43 17.78 -2.57
C LEU A 30 -9.23 18.75 -1.39
N HIS A 31 -10.08 18.64 -0.38
CA HIS A 31 -10.02 19.47 0.82
C HIS A 31 -10.40 18.74 2.09
N ARG A 32 -10.03 19.34 3.23
CA ARG A 32 -10.43 18.89 4.56
C ARG A 32 -11.05 20.04 5.34
N HIS A 33 -12.11 19.74 6.08
CA HIS A 33 -12.61 20.62 7.14
C HIS A 33 -12.07 20.16 8.50
N LYS A 34 -12.09 21.06 9.49
CA LYS A 34 -11.58 20.78 10.84
C LYS A 34 -12.34 19.64 11.53
N ASP A 35 -13.61 19.47 11.19
CA ASP A 35 -14.51 18.51 11.81
C ASP A 35 -14.49 17.13 11.10
N ASN A 36 -13.76 17.01 9.99
CA ASN A 36 -13.67 15.75 9.26
C ASN A 36 -12.91 14.69 10.07
N PRO A 37 -13.34 13.41 10.02
CA PRO A 37 -12.56 12.30 10.52
C PRO A 37 -11.13 12.30 9.98
N LEU A 38 -10.16 11.81 10.76
CA LEU A 38 -8.75 11.79 10.36
C LEU A 38 -8.54 11.01 9.04
N ASN A 39 -9.13 9.82 8.95
CA ASN A 39 -9.11 8.98 7.75
C ASN A 39 -10.14 9.44 6.69
N GLN A 40 -10.41 10.73 6.54
CA GLN A 40 -11.34 11.24 5.54
C GLN A 40 -10.89 12.57 4.94
N VAL A 41 -10.91 12.62 3.61
CA VAL A 41 -10.79 13.84 2.81
C VAL A 41 -12.03 13.96 1.93
N LEU A 42 -12.35 15.16 1.48
CA LEU A 42 -13.49 15.43 0.62
C LEU A 42 -13.00 15.87 -0.76
N ASP A 43 -13.75 15.50 -1.79
CA ASP A 43 -13.59 16.09 -3.12
C ASP A 43 -14.30 17.44 -3.22
N ARG A 44 -14.22 18.09 -4.40
CA ARG A 44 -14.85 19.39 -4.68
C ARG A 44 -16.35 19.44 -4.35
N TYR A 45 -17.06 18.33 -4.49
CA TYR A 45 -18.50 18.24 -4.26
C TYR A 45 -18.87 17.69 -2.88
N ASN A 46 -17.88 17.59 -1.98
CA ASN A 46 -18.00 17.02 -0.65
C ASN A 46 -18.27 15.50 -0.64
N SER A 47 -17.94 14.78 -1.71
CA SER A 47 -17.92 13.33 -1.67
C SER A 47 -16.72 12.85 -0.85
N PRO A 48 -16.93 11.95 0.12
CA PRO A 48 -15.87 11.49 1.01
C PRO A 48 -14.95 10.47 0.34
N ILE A 49 -13.68 10.55 0.69
CA ILE A 49 -12.63 9.59 0.32
C ILE A 49 -11.94 9.19 1.62
N SER A 50 -11.90 7.89 1.88
CA SER A 50 -11.36 7.31 3.11
C SER A 50 -10.62 6.03 2.78
N PHE A 51 -9.57 5.70 3.54
CA PHE A 51 -9.04 4.34 3.45
C PHE A 51 -10.02 3.32 4.01
N TYR A 52 -9.91 2.07 3.57
CA TYR A 52 -10.52 0.94 4.27
C TYR A 52 -10.14 0.92 5.75
N HIS A 53 -11.05 0.40 6.57
CA HIS A 53 -10.99 0.48 8.03
C HIS A 53 -9.64 0.04 8.63
N ASP A 54 -9.07 -1.07 8.15
CA ASP A 54 -7.87 -1.69 8.71
C ASP A 54 -6.55 -1.11 8.17
N VAL A 55 -6.59 -0.32 7.08
CA VAL A 55 -5.39 0.20 6.39
C VAL A 55 -4.49 1.01 7.34
N PRO A 56 -5.00 1.97 8.15
CA PRO A 56 -4.18 2.68 9.12
C PRO A 56 -3.37 1.76 10.04
N ASP A 57 -4.00 0.71 10.58
CA ASP A 57 -3.38 -0.20 11.53
C ASP A 57 -2.35 -1.12 10.86
N ILE A 58 -2.62 -1.55 9.62
CA ILE A 58 -1.68 -2.29 8.79
C ILE A 58 -0.42 -1.44 8.54
N LEU A 59 -0.57 -0.19 8.10
CA LEU A 59 0.58 0.69 7.82
C LEU A 59 1.44 0.91 9.08
N HIS A 60 0.82 1.10 10.24
CA HIS A 60 1.53 1.21 11.51
C HIS A 60 2.25 -0.08 11.95
N ARG A 61 1.82 -1.24 11.46
CA ARG A 61 2.50 -2.51 11.78
C ARG A 61 3.80 -2.66 10.99
N LEU A 62 3.87 -2.04 9.81
CA LEU A 62 5.02 -2.16 8.91
C LEU A 62 6.21 -1.29 9.33
N ILE A 63 5.96 -0.10 9.90
CA ILE A 63 7.02 0.83 10.34
C ILE A 63 8.09 0.19 11.24
N PRO A 64 7.75 -0.48 12.37
CA PRO A 64 8.76 -1.01 13.27
C PRO A 64 9.54 -2.21 12.71
N ALA A 65 9.12 -2.77 11.57
CA ALA A 65 9.70 -3.97 10.98
C ALA A 65 10.78 -3.67 9.91
N ASP A 66 11.14 -2.39 9.72
CA ASP A 66 12.14 -1.94 8.73
C ASP A 66 11.84 -2.43 7.29
N ILE A 67 10.54 -2.43 6.95
CA ILE A 67 10.02 -2.84 5.64
C ILE A 67 9.88 -1.60 4.77
N THR A 68 10.33 -1.67 3.52
CA THR A 68 10.03 -0.64 2.53
C THR A 68 8.55 -0.73 2.14
N ILE A 69 7.80 0.35 2.36
CA ILE A 69 6.38 0.43 2.03
C ILE A 69 6.22 1.23 0.74
N ALA A 70 5.61 0.61 -0.28
CA ALA A 70 5.47 1.22 -1.59
C ALA A 70 4.01 1.36 -2.05
N VAL A 71 3.74 2.38 -2.84
CA VAL A 71 2.52 2.48 -3.66
C VAL A 71 2.87 2.16 -5.11
N CYS A 72 2.04 1.34 -5.76
CA CYS A 72 2.12 1.05 -7.18
C CYS A 72 0.75 1.22 -7.82
N SER A 73 0.45 2.38 -8.41
CA SER A 73 -0.87 2.67 -8.99
C SER A 73 -0.80 3.12 -10.43
N ARG A 74 -1.79 2.64 -11.20
CA ARG A 74 -1.93 2.91 -12.64
C ARG A 74 -2.84 4.08 -12.97
N THR A 75 -3.29 4.83 -11.97
CA THR A 75 -4.21 5.94 -12.15
C THR A 75 -3.68 6.96 -13.17
N SER A 76 -4.59 7.50 -13.98
CA SER A 76 -4.31 8.61 -14.87
C SER A 76 -4.31 9.98 -14.17
N ALA A 77 -4.69 10.01 -12.89
CA ALA A 77 -4.75 11.21 -12.06
C ALA A 77 -3.73 11.20 -10.91
N PRO A 78 -2.40 11.10 -11.19
CA PRO A 78 -1.38 10.98 -10.15
C PRO A 78 -1.34 12.18 -9.21
N HIS A 79 -1.66 13.38 -9.69
CA HIS A 79 -1.74 14.58 -8.83
C HIS A 79 -2.83 14.44 -7.75
N LEU A 80 -4.00 13.95 -8.13
CA LEU A 80 -5.14 13.73 -7.23
C LEU A 80 -4.84 12.62 -6.21
N ALA A 81 -4.24 11.52 -6.66
CA ALA A 81 -3.79 10.46 -5.75
C ALA A 81 -2.78 10.97 -4.72
N ASN A 82 -1.77 11.73 -5.15
CA ASN A 82 -0.81 12.35 -4.24
C ASN A 82 -1.48 13.36 -3.30
N GLN A 83 -2.45 14.15 -3.79
CA GLN A 83 -3.21 15.08 -2.96
C GLN A 83 -4.01 14.33 -1.88
N ALA A 84 -4.65 13.21 -2.24
CA ALA A 84 -5.40 12.37 -1.31
C ALA A 84 -4.47 11.81 -0.21
N LEU A 85 -3.32 11.25 -0.58
CA LEU A 85 -2.34 10.71 0.38
C LEU A 85 -1.73 11.80 1.29
N ASN A 86 -1.59 13.04 0.81
CA ASN A 86 -1.13 14.16 1.64
C ASN A 86 -2.19 14.62 2.64
N LEU A 87 -3.47 14.54 2.27
CA LEU A 87 -4.57 15.03 3.08
C LEU A 87 -5.11 13.95 4.03
N LEU A 88 -5.16 12.68 3.64
CA LEU A 88 -5.56 11.59 4.52
C LEU A 88 -4.63 11.51 5.72
N LEU A 89 -5.20 11.53 6.93
CA LEU A 89 -4.45 11.48 8.18
C LEU A 89 -4.63 10.12 8.83
N ILE A 90 -3.51 9.49 9.14
CA ILE A 90 -3.47 8.24 9.89
C ILE A 90 -3.42 8.59 11.38
N PRO A 91 -4.36 8.07 12.20
CA PRO A 91 -4.40 8.31 13.64
C PRO A 91 -3.12 7.76 14.31
N PRO A 92 -2.63 8.39 15.38
CA PRO A 92 -1.47 7.89 16.11
C PRO A 92 -1.79 6.58 16.86
N LYS A 93 -0.80 5.68 17.03
CA LYS A 93 -0.93 4.50 17.88
C LYS A 93 -0.87 4.82 19.38
N SER A 94 -0.07 5.82 19.75
CA SER A 94 0.15 6.21 21.14
C SER A 94 -0.58 7.50 21.50
N LYS A 95 -1.13 7.56 22.72
CA LYS A 95 -1.70 8.81 23.26
C LYS A 95 -0.61 9.88 23.35
N GLY A 96 -0.87 11.05 22.76
CA GLY A 96 0.03 12.22 22.79
C GLY A 96 0.80 12.46 21.51
N GLU A 97 0.81 11.51 20.57
CA GLU A 97 1.34 11.74 19.22
C GLU A 97 0.34 12.48 18.33
N ARG A 98 0.84 13.17 17.30
CA ARG A 98 0.00 13.85 16.30
C ARG A 98 -0.34 12.89 15.15
N PRO A 99 -1.54 13.00 14.56
CA PRO A 99 -1.84 12.32 13.29
C PRO A 99 -0.81 12.69 12.22
N LYS A 100 -0.48 11.74 11.37
CA LYS A 100 0.50 11.91 10.29
C LYS A 100 -0.20 11.77 8.94
N ALA A 101 0.21 12.56 7.95
CA ALA A 101 -0.25 12.39 6.58
C ALA A 101 0.10 11.00 6.07
N ALA A 102 -0.82 10.34 5.38
CA ALA A 102 -0.66 8.97 4.92
C ALA A 102 0.56 8.81 4.00
N ILE A 103 0.85 9.82 3.17
CA ILE A 103 2.03 9.83 2.30
C ILE A 103 3.36 9.61 3.05
N LYS A 104 3.42 9.96 4.35
CA LYS A 104 4.63 9.79 5.19
C LYS A 104 4.88 8.35 5.64
N PHE A 105 3.95 7.44 5.36
CA PHE A 105 4.09 6.01 5.62
C PHE A 105 4.61 5.25 4.39
N PHE A 106 4.75 5.90 3.23
CA PHE A 106 5.23 5.26 2.00
C PHE A 106 6.62 5.77 1.65
N ASP A 107 7.58 4.87 1.55
CA ASP A 107 8.96 5.16 1.17
C ASP A 107 9.11 5.36 -0.34
N GLN A 108 8.27 4.66 -1.13
CA GLN A 108 8.29 4.70 -2.58
C GLN A 108 6.89 4.92 -3.15
N LEU A 109 6.79 5.78 -4.15
CA LEU A 109 5.54 6.08 -4.86
C LEU A 109 5.76 5.90 -6.36
N GLU A 110 5.24 4.81 -6.91
CA GLU A 110 5.14 4.57 -8.35
C GLU A 110 3.67 4.80 -8.75
N ILE A 111 3.32 6.03 -9.11
CA ILE A 111 1.93 6.43 -9.46
C ILE A 111 1.93 7.03 -10.86
N TYR A 112 1.64 6.21 -11.87
CA TYR A 112 1.52 6.61 -13.27
C TYR A 112 0.87 5.51 -14.11
N THR A 113 0.31 5.87 -15.26
CA THR A 113 -0.24 4.88 -16.20
C THR A 113 0.86 3.94 -16.72
N GLY A 114 0.56 2.65 -16.86
CA GLY A 114 1.49 1.67 -17.43
C GLY A 114 1.20 0.25 -16.95
N SER A 115 2.08 -0.70 -17.27
CA SER A 115 2.04 -2.04 -16.68
C SER A 115 2.68 -2.04 -15.30
N LYS A 116 2.18 -2.86 -14.37
CA LYS A 116 2.78 -3.03 -13.04
C LYS A 116 4.19 -3.64 -13.14
N ILE A 117 4.52 -4.33 -14.22
CA ILE A 117 5.90 -4.77 -14.51
C ILE A 117 6.87 -3.57 -14.51
N THR A 118 6.46 -2.45 -15.11
CA THR A 118 7.31 -1.25 -15.18
C THR A 118 7.49 -0.63 -13.79
N HIS A 119 6.42 -0.59 -13.00
CA HIS A 119 6.44 -0.10 -11.63
C HIS A 119 7.40 -0.91 -10.76
N PHE A 120 7.30 -2.25 -10.81
CA PHE A 120 8.17 -3.13 -10.03
C PHE A 120 9.63 -3.10 -10.49
N LYS A 121 9.89 -2.94 -11.80
CA LYS A 121 11.26 -2.69 -12.28
C LYS A 121 11.84 -1.40 -11.70
N GLN A 122 11.02 -0.34 -11.60
CA GLN A 122 11.46 0.92 -11.02
C GLN A 122 11.67 0.81 -9.50
N LEU A 123 10.79 0.10 -8.79
CA LEU A 123 11.00 -0.21 -7.37
C LEU A 123 12.32 -0.97 -7.16
N HIS A 124 12.55 -2.05 -7.91
CA HIS A 124 13.80 -2.79 -7.84
C HIS A 124 15.02 -1.92 -8.11
N ALA A 125 14.96 -1.04 -9.11
CA ALA A 125 16.06 -0.13 -9.43
C ALA A 125 16.33 0.89 -8.31
N LYS A 126 15.30 1.38 -7.62
CA LYS A 126 15.42 2.37 -6.54
C LYS A 126 15.86 1.77 -5.21
N THR A 127 15.40 0.55 -4.90
CA THR A 127 15.61 -0.07 -3.59
C THR A 127 16.74 -1.09 -3.59
N GLY A 128 17.07 -1.66 -4.76
CA GLY A 128 18.02 -2.77 -4.89
C GLY A 128 17.49 -4.11 -4.36
N LEU A 129 16.25 -4.16 -3.86
CA LEU A 129 15.67 -5.36 -3.26
C LEU A 129 15.33 -6.40 -4.33
N PRO A 130 15.58 -7.70 -4.09
CA PRO A 130 15.21 -8.73 -5.04
C PRO A 130 13.69 -8.90 -5.09
N TYR A 131 13.16 -9.25 -6.27
CA TYR A 131 11.71 -9.42 -6.44
C TYR A 131 11.11 -10.49 -5.51
N SER A 132 11.87 -11.53 -5.16
CA SER A 132 11.46 -12.56 -4.19
C SER A 132 11.21 -12.02 -2.78
N GLU A 133 11.76 -10.86 -2.44
CA GLU A 133 11.54 -10.16 -1.16
C GLU A 133 10.43 -9.11 -1.26
N MET A 134 9.64 -9.13 -2.33
CA MET A 134 8.52 -8.22 -2.56
C MET A 134 7.17 -8.95 -2.47
N LEU A 135 6.23 -8.36 -1.75
CA LEU A 135 4.82 -8.75 -1.72
C LEU A 135 3.96 -7.60 -2.23
N PHE A 136 3.01 -7.91 -3.11
CA PHE A 136 2.15 -6.95 -3.75
C PHE A 136 0.67 -7.26 -3.52
N PHE A 137 -0.09 -6.27 -3.04
CA PHE A 137 -1.54 -6.34 -2.89
C PHE A 137 -2.23 -5.46 -3.94
N ASP A 138 -3.19 -6.05 -4.65
CA ASP A 138 -3.92 -5.39 -5.74
C ASP A 138 -5.28 -6.10 -5.92
N ASP A 139 -6.34 -5.37 -6.25
CA ASP A 139 -7.68 -5.91 -6.46
C ASP A 139 -7.88 -6.50 -7.87
N GLU A 140 -7.02 -6.13 -8.83
CA GLU A 140 -7.21 -6.41 -10.24
C GLU A 140 -6.31 -7.58 -10.70
N HIS A 141 -6.95 -8.71 -11.01
CA HIS A 141 -6.26 -9.97 -11.32
C HIS A 141 -5.26 -9.86 -12.48
N ARG A 142 -5.46 -8.97 -13.46
CA ARG A 142 -4.49 -8.79 -14.57
C ARG A 142 -3.10 -8.34 -14.07
N ASN A 143 -3.04 -7.68 -12.92
CA ASN A 143 -1.81 -7.17 -12.34
C ASN A 143 -0.94 -8.29 -11.71
N LYS A 144 -1.47 -9.51 -11.63
CA LYS A 144 -0.71 -10.74 -11.31
C LYS A 144 0.48 -10.99 -12.25
N GLU A 145 0.54 -10.32 -13.39
CA GLU A 145 1.69 -10.38 -14.30
C GLU A 145 3.05 -10.14 -13.61
N VAL A 146 3.10 -9.39 -12.51
CA VAL A 146 4.32 -9.13 -11.73
C VAL A 146 4.98 -10.37 -11.18
N GLU A 147 4.24 -11.48 -11.03
CA GLU A 147 4.81 -12.77 -10.63
C GLU A 147 5.87 -13.27 -11.60
N LYS A 148 5.83 -12.84 -12.88
CA LYS A 148 6.88 -13.14 -13.88
C LYS A 148 8.25 -12.59 -13.48
N LEU A 149 8.31 -11.59 -12.61
CA LEU A 149 9.55 -11.03 -12.06
C LEU A 149 10.01 -11.77 -10.80
N GLY A 150 9.15 -12.58 -10.18
CA GLY A 150 9.40 -13.24 -8.88
C GLY A 150 8.72 -12.56 -7.68
N VAL A 151 7.93 -11.50 -7.92
CA VAL A 151 7.12 -10.84 -6.88
C VAL A 151 5.98 -11.76 -6.43
N THR A 152 5.71 -11.85 -5.14
CA THR A 152 4.47 -12.51 -4.67
C THR A 152 3.29 -11.57 -4.84
N PHE A 153 2.29 -11.98 -5.62
CA PHE A 153 1.04 -11.23 -5.81
C PHE A 153 -0.07 -11.81 -4.93
N HIS A 154 -0.80 -10.94 -4.23
CA HIS A 154 -1.97 -11.30 -3.45
C HIS A 154 -3.20 -10.48 -3.89
N LEU A 155 -4.22 -11.17 -4.38
CA LEU A 155 -5.45 -10.54 -4.86
C LEU A 155 -6.34 -10.08 -3.68
N VAL A 156 -6.78 -8.82 -3.70
CA VAL A 156 -7.67 -8.24 -2.67
C VAL A 156 -8.98 -7.69 -3.26
N PRO A 157 -9.90 -8.55 -3.72
CA PRO A 157 -11.08 -8.13 -4.49
C PRO A 157 -12.13 -7.34 -3.69
N SER A 158 -11.91 -7.16 -2.38
CA SER A 158 -12.81 -6.44 -1.48
C SER A 158 -12.04 -5.41 -0.64
N GLY A 159 -10.92 -4.91 -1.17
CA GLY A 159 -10.02 -4.02 -0.44
C GLY A 159 -9.14 -4.73 0.57
N LEU A 160 -8.10 -4.01 1.00
CA LEU A 160 -7.17 -4.48 2.00
C LEU A 160 -7.82 -4.46 3.39
N ASN A 161 -7.77 -5.61 4.06
CA ASN A 161 -8.15 -5.78 5.47
C ASN A 161 -7.13 -6.67 6.19
N HIS A 162 -7.26 -6.83 7.51
CA HIS A 162 -6.33 -7.65 8.29
C HIS A 162 -6.24 -9.10 7.81
N ASN A 163 -7.37 -9.70 7.42
CA ASN A 163 -7.41 -11.08 6.97
C ASN A 163 -6.71 -11.26 5.62
N SER A 164 -6.96 -10.37 4.65
CA SER A 164 -6.28 -10.41 3.35
C SER A 164 -4.78 -10.12 3.51
N PHE A 165 -4.42 -9.18 4.38
CA PHE A 165 -3.03 -8.86 4.67
C PHE A 165 -2.26 -10.05 5.24
N GLU A 166 -2.82 -10.75 6.24
CA GLU A 166 -2.21 -11.96 6.81
C GLU A 166 -2.11 -13.10 5.78
N LYS A 167 -3.13 -13.27 4.94
CA LYS A 167 -3.10 -14.26 3.87
C LYS A 167 -1.99 -13.97 2.86
N GLY A 168 -1.80 -12.72 2.47
CA GLY A 168 -0.69 -12.33 1.58
C GLY A 168 0.68 -12.59 2.20
N LEU A 169 0.85 -12.31 3.51
CA LEU A 169 2.09 -12.65 4.21
C LEU A 169 2.32 -14.16 4.28
N ALA A 170 1.29 -14.94 4.61
CA ALA A 170 1.37 -16.40 4.65
C ALA A 170 1.70 -16.99 3.28
N GLU A 171 1.12 -16.44 2.21
CA GLU A 171 1.41 -16.82 0.83
C GLU A 171 2.86 -16.52 0.45
N TRP A 172 3.37 -15.34 0.79
CA TRP A 172 4.78 -15.01 0.57
C TRP A 172 5.70 -16.00 1.31
N ARG A 173 5.45 -16.24 2.60
CA ARG A 173 6.25 -17.19 3.40
C ARG A 173 6.24 -18.60 2.84
N SER A 174 5.08 -19.06 2.35
CA SER A 174 4.94 -20.39 1.77
C SER A 174 5.70 -20.55 0.46
N ARG A 175 5.84 -19.47 -0.33
CA ARG A 175 6.56 -19.48 -1.61
C ARG A 175 8.06 -19.30 -1.46
N HIS A 176 8.50 -18.73 -0.33
CA HIS A 176 9.88 -18.31 -0.08
C HIS A 176 10.45 -18.92 1.20
N PRO A 177 10.51 -20.28 1.33
CA PRO A 177 10.94 -20.93 2.57
C PRO A 177 12.41 -20.63 2.93
N GLU A 178 13.28 -20.48 1.93
CA GLU A 178 14.70 -20.15 2.15
C GLU A 178 14.86 -18.76 2.76
N GLN A 179 14.10 -17.79 2.26
CA GLN A 179 14.03 -16.45 2.80
C GLN A 179 13.55 -16.50 4.26
N VAL A 180 12.50 -17.26 4.55
CA VAL A 180 11.95 -17.37 5.90
C VAL A 180 12.93 -18.02 6.89
N LEU A 181 13.77 -18.96 6.43
CA LEU A 181 14.77 -19.64 7.25
C LEU A 181 16.03 -18.79 7.49
N ASN A 182 16.43 -17.97 6.53
CA ASN A 182 17.60 -17.10 6.63
C ASN A 182 17.32 -15.77 7.36
N ASP A 183 16.37 -15.75 8.29
CA ASP A 183 16.04 -14.55 9.07
C ASP A 183 17.22 -14.20 10.00
N PRO A 184 17.90 -13.06 9.81
CA PRO A 184 19.01 -12.65 10.69
C PRO A 184 18.56 -12.49 12.15
N ALA A 185 17.26 -12.29 12.41
CA ALA A 185 16.70 -12.22 13.76
C ALA A 185 16.59 -13.59 14.47
N THR A 186 16.86 -14.69 13.77
CA THR A 186 16.92 -16.05 14.33
C THR A 186 18.33 -16.63 14.44
N SER A 187 19.38 -15.85 14.10
CA SER A 187 20.79 -16.24 14.21
C SER A 187 21.48 -15.60 15.42
#